data_AF-A0A6S6R0E7-F1
#
_entry.id   AF-A0A6S6R0E7-F1
#
_cell.length_a   1.000
_cell.length_b   1.000
_cell.length_c   1.000
_cell.angle_alpha   90.00
_cell.angle_beta   90.00
_cell.angle_gamma   90.00
#
_symmetry.space_group_name_H-M   'P 1'
#
loop_
_entity.id
_entity.type
_entity.pdbx_description
1 polymer ?
#
loop_
_entity_poly.entity_id
_entity_poly.type
_entity_poly.pdbx_seq_one_letter_code
_entity_poly.pdbx_strand_id
1 'polypeptide(L)'
;MKVLMYGAEICPGCVKAKEQLSKRPDIELDYRNITESTARLKEFLAYRDHEAMFAEVIKEGRIGIPFFILEDGTKTFQVSDFLDSESGKSKEISAPEQTETNLEVNACSLDGKGKC
;
A
#
# COMPACT_ATOMS: atom_id res chain seq x y z
N MET A 1 1.37 -3.77 -18.24
CA MET A 1 1.31 -4.59 -17.02
C MET A 1 -0.04 -4.39 -16.37
N LYS A 2 -0.70 -5.47 -15.93
CA LYS A 2 -1.93 -5.35 -15.13
C LYS A 2 -1.60 -5.24 -13.65
N VAL A 3 -2.21 -4.27 -12.98
CA VAL A 3 -2.06 -4.06 -11.52
C VAL A 3 -3.44 -3.95 -10.89
N LEU A 4 -3.74 -4.86 -9.98
CA LEU A 4 -4.93 -4.81 -9.15
C LEU A 4 -4.60 -4.04 -7.87
N MET A 5 -5.36 -3.01 -7.56
CA MET A 5 -5.14 -2.16 -6.39
C MET A 5 -6.38 -2.16 -5.50
N TYR A 6 -6.24 -2.61 -4.25
CA TYR A 6 -7.24 -2.39 -3.21
C TYR A 6 -6.93 -1.10 -2.46
N GLY A 7 -7.93 -0.25 -2.31
CA GLY A 7 -7.80 1.02 -1.61
C GLY A 7 -9.14 1.60 -1.21
N ALA A 8 -9.11 2.81 -0.67
CA ALA A 8 -10.30 3.55 -0.29
C ALA A 8 -10.16 5.02 -0.72
N GLU A 9 -11.24 5.62 -1.19
CA GLU A 9 -11.24 7.04 -1.59
C GLU A 9 -11.08 7.99 -0.39
N ILE A 10 -11.44 7.52 0.80
CA ILE A 10 -11.21 8.23 2.07
C ILE A 10 -9.75 8.18 2.55
N CYS A 11 -8.87 7.43 1.86
CA CYS A 11 -7.46 7.31 2.21
C CYS A 11 -6.61 8.18 1.26
N PRO A 12 -6.01 9.29 1.74
CA PRO A 12 -5.19 10.16 0.90
C PRO A 12 -4.02 9.44 0.22
N GLY A 13 -3.44 8.44 0.88
CA GLY A 13 -2.37 7.61 0.31
C GLY A 13 -2.85 6.78 -0.88
N CYS A 14 -4.06 6.21 -0.81
CA CYS A 14 -4.66 5.48 -1.93
C CYS A 14 -4.96 6.40 -3.11
N VAL A 15 -5.49 7.61 -2.86
CA VAL A 15 -5.76 8.58 -3.93
C VAL A 15 -4.48 8.96 -4.67
N LYS A 16 -3.40 9.26 -3.94
CA LYS A 16 -2.08 9.57 -4.54
C LYS A 16 -1.54 8.40 -5.36
N ALA A 17 -1.60 7.19 -4.82
CA ALA A 17 -1.14 5.99 -5.53
C ALA A 17 -1.93 5.73 -6.82
N LYS A 18 -3.26 5.86 -6.76
CA LYS A 18 -4.14 5.75 -7.93
C LYS A 18 -3.78 6.76 -9.00
N GLU A 19 -3.60 8.03 -8.62
CA GLU A 19 -3.19 9.09 -9.57
C GLU A 19 -1.81 8.84 -10.20
N GLN A 20 -0.84 8.34 -9.42
CA GLN A 20 0.48 8.00 -9.94
C GLN A 20 0.41 6.90 -10.98
N LEU A 21 -0.35 5.84 -10.70
CA LEU A 21 -0.53 4.70 -11.61
C LEU A 21 -1.37 5.07 -12.84
N SER A 22 -2.41 5.91 -12.70
CA SER A 22 -3.22 6.37 -13.83
C SER A 22 -2.46 7.28 -14.81
N LYS A 23 -1.33 7.87 -14.40
CA LYS A 23 -0.47 8.66 -15.31
C LYS A 23 0.47 7.79 -16.16
N ARG A 24 0.52 6.48 -15.90
CA ARG A 24 1.43 5.54 -16.56
C ARG A 24 0.68 4.78 -17.67
N PRO A 25 1.00 5.02 -18.95
CA PRO A 25 0.32 4.34 -20.06
C PRO A 25 0.69 2.86 -20.17
N ASP A 26 1.78 2.45 -19.53
CA ASP A 26 2.29 1.08 -19.44
C ASP A 26 1.54 0.21 -18.41
N ILE A 27 0.68 0.81 -17.59
CA ILE A 27 -0.03 0.15 -16.48
C ILE A 27 -1.54 0.20 -16.71
N GLU A 28 -2.14 -0.99 -16.73
CA GLU A 28 -3.60 -1.15 -16.68
C GLU A 28 -4.00 -1.34 -15.20
N LEU A 29 -4.54 -0.27 -14.60
CA LEU A 29 -4.93 -0.25 -13.19
C LEU A 29 -6.37 -0.74 -13.00
N ASP A 30 -6.55 -1.86 -12.30
CA ASP A 30 -7.83 -2.32 -11.80
C ASP A 30 -7.99 -1.85 -10.33
N TYR A 31 -8.68 -0.74 -10.13
CA TYR A 31 -8.89 -0.17 -8.80
C TYR A 31 -10.14 -0.73 -8.12
N ARG A 32 -9.96 -1.29 -6.93
CA ARG A 32 -11.00 -1.88 -6.08
C ARG A 32 -11.18 -1.06 -4.81
N ASN A 33 -12.26 -0.28 -4.77
CA ASN A 33 -12.63 0.48 -3.58
C ASN A 33 -13.25 -0.45 -2.52
N ILE A 34 -12.57 -0.62 -1.39
CA ILE A 34 -13.05 -1.48 -0.30
C ILE A 34 -14.23 -0.87 0.48
N THR A 35 -14.46 0.44 0.36
CA THR A 35 -15.58 1.13 1.04
C THR A 35 -16.84 1.19 0.19
N GLU A 36 -16.78 0.76 -1.07
CA GLU A 36 -17.91 0.82 -2.01
C GLU A 36 -18.93 -0.31 -1.78
N SER A 37 -18.47 -1.51 -1.40
CA SER A 37 -19.36 -2.63 -1.13
C SER A 37 -18.76 -3.65 -0.16
N THR A 38 -19.63 -4.36 0.55
CA THR A 38 -19.24 -5.47 1.43
C THR A 38 -18.62 -6.63 0.66
N ALA A 39 -18.96 -6.82 -0.62
CA ALA A 39 -18.33 -7.82 -1.48
C ALA A 39 -16.84 -7.52 -1.70
N ARG A 40 -16.50 -6.27 -2.03
CA ARG A 40 -15.11 -5.83 -2.21
C ARG A 40 -14.33 -5.83 -0.90
N LEU A 41 -14.98 -5.43 0.19
CA LEU A 41 -14.38 -5.56 1.52
C LEU A 41 -14.07 -7.02 1.86
N LYS A 42 -15.02 -7.94 1.65
CA LYS A 42 -14.83 -9.37 1.92
C LYS A 42 -13.69 -9.97 1.09
N GLU A 43 -13.59 -9.56 -0.17
CA GLU A 43 -12.49 -9.95 -1.07
C GLU A 43 -11.13 -9.47 -0.51
N PHE A 44 -11.04 -8.21 -0.10
CA PHE A 44 -9.83 -7.67 0.54
C PHE A 44 -9.48 -8.38 1.85
N LEU A 45 -10.49 -8.66 2.70
CA LEU A 45 -10.30 -9.39 3.97
C LEU A 45 -9.79 -10.81 3.75
N ALA A 46 -10.15 -11.47 2.65
CA ALA A 46 -9.61 -12.78 2.31
C ALA A 46 -8.08 -12.73 2.15
N TYR A 47 -7.53 -11.66 1.58
CA TYR A 47 -6.09 -11.44 1.55
C TYR A 47 -5.56 -11.02 2.91
N ARG A 48 -6.15 -9.99 3.52
CA ARG A 48 -5.67 -9.40 4.76
C ARG A 48 -5.53 -10.43 5.88
N ASP A 49 -6.51 -11.30 6.04
CA ASP A 49 -6.60 -12.20 7.18
C ASP A 49 -5.82 -13.52 6.96
N HIS A 50 -5.39 -13.83 5.72
CA HIS A 50 -4.72 -15.11 5.39
C HIS A 50 -3.30 -14.95 4.83
N GLU A 51 -2.93 -13.80 4.26
CA GLU A 51 -1.61 -13.57 3.69
C GLU A 51 -0.60 -13.17 4.77
N ALA A 52 0.54 -13.87 4.82
CA ALA A 52 1.56 -13.64 5.86
C ALA A 52 2.11 -12.20 5.87
N MET A 53 2.12 -11.51 4.72
CA MET A 53 2.57 -10.12 4.64
C MET A 53 1.73 -9.14 5.46
N PHE A 54 0.48 -9.49 5.76
CA PHE A 54 -0.42 -8.67 6.57
C PHE A 54 -0.28 -8.93 8.08
N ALA A 55 0.46 -9.96 8.50
CA ALA A 55 0.56 -10.33 9.91
C ALA A 55 1.07 -9.15 10.77
N GLU A 56 2.16 -8.50 10.37
CA GLU A 56 2.68 -7.33 11.09
C GLU A 56 1.78 -6.09 10.93
N VAL A 57 1.16 -5.91 9.76
CA VAL A 57 0.20 -4.81 9.52
C VAL A 57 -0.97 -4.90 10.50
N ILE A 58 -1.55 -6.09 10.68
CA ILE A 58 -2.65 -6.35 11.60
C ILE A 58 -2.20 -6.15 13.05
N LYS A 59 -1.03 -6.66 13.40
CA LYS A 59 -0.46 -6.54 14.75
C LYS A 59 -0.25 -5.08 15.16
N GLU A 60 0.11 -4.22 14.21
CA GLU A 60 0.22 -2.78 14.42
C GLU A 60 -1.12 -2.02 14.38
N GLY A 61 -2.24 -2.73 14.20
CA GLY A 61 -3.57 -2.14 14.14
C GLY A 61 -3.85 -1.36 12.85
N ARG A 62 -3.07 -1.58 11.79
CA ARG A 62 -3.22 -0.91 10.49
C ARG A 62 -4.16 -1.70 9.56
N ILE A 63 -4.75 -1.00 8.59
CA ILE A 63 -5.67 -1.62 7.62
C ILE A 63 -4.91 -2.40 6.53
N GLY A 64 -3.75 -1.89 6.10
CA GLY A 64 -2.96 -2.47 5.00
C GLY A 64 -3.40 -2.02 3.62
N ILE A 65 -3.77 -0.75 3.45
CA ILE A 65 -4.03 -0.12 2.15
C ILE A 65 -3.06 1.07 1.94
N PRO A 66 -2.64 1.35 0.69
CA PRO A 66 -2.98 0.64 -0.53
C PRO A 66 -2.29 -0.74 -0.65
N PHE A 67 -2.97 -1.68 -1.27
CA PHE A 67 -2.48 -3.05 -1.48
C PHE A 67 -2.53 -3.39 -2.98
N PHE A 68 -1.43 -3.91 -3.51
CA PHE A 68 -1.24 -4.16 -4.93
C PHE A 68 -0.97 -5.62 -5.20
N ILE A 69 -1.59 -6.13 -6.26
CA ILE A 69 -1.32 -7.44 -6.83
C ILE A 69 -0.95 -7.24 -8.30
N LEU A 70 0.27 -7.66 -8.64
CA LEU A 70 0.79 -7.60 -9.99
C LEU A 70 0.31 -8.80 -10.82
N GLU A 71 0.45 -8.71 -12.14
CA GLU A 71 0.08 -9.75 -13.09
C GLU A 71 0.82 -11.09 -12.88
N ASP A 72 2.03 -11.06 -12.31
CA ASP A 72 2.82 -12.24 -11.95
C ASP A 72 2.41 -12.88 -10.61
N GLY A 73 1.43 -12.29 -9.93
CA GLY A 73 0.98 -12.71 -8.59
C GLY A 73 1.80 -12.13 -7.44
N THR A 74 2.79 -11.28 -7.73
CA THR A 74 3.55 -10.54 -6.71
C THR A 74 2.61 -9.59 -5.97
N LYS A 75 2.74 -9.56 -4.64
CA LYS A 75 1.91 -8.75 -3.75
C LYS A 75 2.78 -7.74 -3.02
N THR A 76 2.37 -6.48 -3.00
CA THR A 76 3.10 -5.40 -2.30
C THR A 76 2.16 -4.33 -1.76
N PHE A 77 2.64 -3.55 -0.79
CA PHE A 77 1.98 -2.34 -0.28
C PHE A 77 2.52 -1.05 -0.89
N GLN A 78 3.62 -1.12 -1.62
CA GLN A 78 4.32 0.06 -2.12
C GLN A 78 4.32 0.10 -3.64
N VAL A 79 3.99 1.28 -4.17
CA VAL A 79 3.98 1.54 -5.60
C VAL A 79 5.41 1.52 -6.17
N SER A 80 6.40 1.99 -5.41
CA SER A 80 7.82 2.01 -5.81
C SER A 80 8.36 0.63 -6.15
N ASP A 81 7.92 -0.42 -5.44
CA ASP A 81 8.48 -1.77 -5.55
C ASP A 81 8.41 -2.35 -6.97
N PHE A 82 7.42 -1.91 -7.75
CA PHE A 82 7.24 -2.38 -9.12
C PHE A 82 7.43 -1.29 -10.17
N LEU A 83 7.34 -0.01 -9.80
CA LEU A 83 7.69 1.09 -10.70
C LEU A 83 9.21 1.21 -10.93
N ASP A 84 10.02 0.85 -9.94
CA ASP A 84 11.49 0.93 -10.02
C ASP A 84 12.12 -0.33 -10.63
N SER A 85 11.33 -1.35 -10.98
CA SER A 85 11.83 -2.57 -11.62
C SER A 85 12.38 -2.37 -13.05
N GLU A 86 12.14 -1.21 -13.67
CA GLU A 86 12.79 -0.74 -14.91
C GLU A 86 14.02 0.18 -14.65
N SER A 87 14.42 0.36 -13.40
CA SER A 87 15.71 0.95 -13.02
C SER A 87 16.15 0.37 -11.68
N GLY A 88 16.73 -0.83 -11.75
CA GLY A 88 17.03 -1.66 -10.59
C GLY A 88 17.61 -0.93 -9.38
N LYS A 89 17.00 -1.17 -8.22
CA LYS A 89 17.71 -1.41 -6.96
C LYS A 89 16.79 -2.17 -6.01
N SER A 90 17.18 -3.42 -5.80
CA SER A 90 16.88 -4.21 -4.61
C SER A 90 17.00 -3.38 -3.33
N LYS A 91 15.99 -3.46 -2.46
CA LYS A 91 16.29 -3.56 -1.04
C LYS A 91 15.33 -4.53 -0.37
N GLU A 92 15.81 -5.76 -0.33
CA GLU A 92 15.42 -6.76 0.66
C GLU A 92 15.52 -6.20 2.07
N ILE A 93 14.67 -6.79 2.90
CA ILE A 93 14.55 -6.64 4.33
C ILE A 93 15.90 -6.94 5.01
N SER A 94 16.40 -5.97 5.77
CA SER A 94 17.33 -6.22 6.86
C SER A 94 17.17 -5.10 7.89
N ALA A 95 16.62 -5.43 9.05
CA ALA A 95 16.97 -4.72 10.30
C ALA A 95 18.51 -4.83 10.50
N PRO A 96 19.22 -3.92 11.21
CA PRO A 96 18.75 -2.98 12.23
C PRO A 96 19.32 -1.54 12.12
N GLU A 97 18.85 -0.68 13.04
CA GLU A 97 19.53 0.45 13.69
C GLU A 97 19.82 1.78 12.94
N GLN A 98 19.05 2.80 13.37
CA GLN A 98 19.42 4.20 13.66
C GLN A 98 20.42 4.91 12.74
N THR A 99 19.96 5.82 11.89
CA THR A 99 20.47 7.22 11.88
C THR A 99 19.50 8.16 11.18
N GLU A 100 19.27 9.30 11.82
CA GLU A 100 18.33 10.36 11.48
C GLU A 100 18.81 11.19 10.27
N THR A 101 17.90 11.52 9.34
CA THR A 101 17.84 12.86 8.71
C THR A 101 16.45 13.11 8.12
N ASN A 102 15.65 13.85 8.89
CA ASN A 102 14.56 14.77 8.54
C ASN A 102 14.05 14.84 7.08
N LEU A 103 12.86 14.26 6.86
CA LEU A 103 11.77 14.98 6.17
C LEU A 103 10.42 14.43 6.68
N GLU A 104 9.93 15.02 7.78
CA GLU A 104 8.69 14.66 8.44
C GLU A 104 7.48 15.06 7.59
N VAL A 105 6.78 14.07 7.02
CA VAL A 105 5.40 14.25 6.56
C VAL A 105 4.49 13.74 7.67
N ASN A 106 4.15 14.64 8.60
CA ASN A 106 3.29 14.33 9.74
C ASN A 106 1.88 13.93 9.28
N ALA A 107 1.54 12.66 9.47
CA ALA A 107 0.17 12.17 9.42
C ALA A 107 -0.55 12.58 10.70
N CYS A 108 -1.51 13.50 10.61
CA CYS A 108 -2.32 13.95 11.74
C CYS A 108 -3.13 12.80 12.35
N SER A 109 -2.77 12.41 13.58
CA SER A 109 -3.65 11.67 14.49
C SER A 109 -4.81 12.56 14.91
N LEU A 110 -6.05 12.07 14.81
CA LEU A 110 -7.27 12.81 15.15
C LEU A 110 -7.50 12.99 16.67
N ASP A 111 -6.75 12.30 17.54
CA ASP A 111 -6.96 12.33 19.01
C ASP A 111 -5.93 13.15 19.80
N GLY A 112 -5.10 13.97 19.14
CA GLY A 112 -4.36 15.06 19.79
C GLY A 112 -3.37 14.66 20.91
N LYS A 113 -2.90 13.41 20.97
CA LYS A 113 -1.91 12.93 21.95
C LYS A 113 -0.72 12.19 21.31
N GLY A 114 -0.21 12.68 20.20
CA GLY A 114 1.11 12.28 19.71
C GLY A 114 2.17 13.23 20.24
N LYS A 115 3.08 12.74 21.10
CA LYS A 115 4.38 13.40 21.34
C LYS A 115 5.32 12.94 20.23
N CYS A 116 5.94 13.91 19.56
CA CYS A 116 7.06 13.68 18.65
C CYS A 116 8.24 13.03 19.38
#